data_AF-A0A923TTQ5-F1
#
_entry.id   AF-A0A923TTQ5-F1
#
_cell.length_a   1.000
_cell.length_b   1.000
_cell.length_c   1.000
_cell.angle_alpha   90.00
_cell.angle_beta   90.00
_cell.angle_gamma   90.00
#
_symmetry.space_group_name_H-M   'P 1'
#
loop_
_entity.id
_entity.type
_entity.pdbx_description
1 polymer ?
#
loop_
_entity_poly.entity_id
_entity_poly.type
_entity_poly.pdbx_seq_one_letter_code
_entity_poly.pdbx_strand_id
1 'polypeptide(L)'
;SDRVVTMHASDRYLKYGTIEDLRKEEGGAQGYAKRLCHGEIGQGLNDYDAIFTILKEVGFNNWISIEDGIDGMDQLERSVAFLRKKIAQYWPE
;
A
#
# COMPACT_ATOMS: atom_id res chain seq x y z
N SER A 1 11.66 -16.22 2.96
CA SER A 1 12.38 -15.63 1.82
C SER A 1 13.24 -14.53 2.36
N ASP A 2 14.53 -14.80 2.50
CA ASP A 2 15.49 -13.85 3.09
C ASP A 2 15.78 -12.64 2.18
N ARG A 3 15.09 -12.57 1.03
CA ARG A 3 15.21 -11.50 0.04
C ARG A 3 14.40 -10.26 0.40
N VAL A 4 13.30 -10.42 1.16
CA VAL A 4 12.47 -9.29 1.59
C VAL A 4 12.88 -8.92 3.01
N VAL A 5 13.70 -7.88 3.15
CA VAL A 5 14.24 -7.43 4.44
C VAL A 5 13.37 -6.35 5.07
N THR A 6 12.79 -5.45 4.27
CA THR A 6 11.84 -4.44 4.72
C THR A 6 10.71 -4.32 3.71
N MET A 7 9.57 -3.78 4.16
CA MET A 7 8.43 -3.45 3.32
C MET A 7 8.16 -1.95 3.45
N HIS A 8 7.91 -1.27 2.33
CA HIS A 8 7.38 0.09 2.35
C HIS A 8 5.88 0.02 2.04
N ALA A 9 5.05 0.56 2.93
CA ALA A 9 3.61 0.59 2.82
C ALA A 9 3.16 1.96 2.32
N SER A 10 2.36 1.94 1.27
CA SER A 10 1.73 3.09 0.64
C SER A 10 0.52 2.60 -0.15
N ASP A 11 -0.35 3.49 -0.62
CA ASP A 11 -1.54 3.07 -1.36
C ASP A 11 -1.89 4.04 -2.47
N ARG A 12 -2.63 3.54 -3.47
CA ARG A 12 -3.10 4.35 -4.59
C ARG A 12 -4.53 4.02 -4.94
N TYR A 13 -5.30 5.05 -5.26
CA TYR A 13 -6.66 4.95 -5.77
C TYR A 13 -6.78 5.61 -7.14
N LEU A 14 -7.78 5.20 -7.91
CA LEU A 14 -8.16 5.88 -9.14
C LEU A 14 -8.96 7.13 -8.79
N LYS A 15 -8.46 8.30 -9.17
CA LYS A 15 -9.23 9.56 -9.14
C LYS A 15 -10.45 9.49 -10.05
N TYR A 16 -10.34 8.77 -11.17
CA TYR A 16 -11.40 8.62 -12.16
C TYR A 16 -11.13 7.45 -13.11
N GLY A 17 -12.19 6.95 -13.76
CA GLY A 17 -12.15 5.86 -14.75
C GLY A 17 -11.85 4.49 -14.15
N THR A 18 -11.39 3.56 -14.99
CA THR A 18 -11.17 2.15 -14.61
C THR A 18 -9.70 1.74 -14.63
N ILE A 19 -9.38 0.55 -14.12
CA ILE A 19 -8.05 -0.06 -14.24
C ILE A 19 -7.67 -0.29 -15.70
N GLU A 20 -8.63 -0.56 -16.57
CA GLU A 20 -8.38 -0.74 -18.01
C GLU A 20 -7.96 0.59 -18.65
N ASP A 21 -8.55 1.70 -18.22
CA ASP A 21 -8.12 3.02 -18.65
C ASP A 21 -6.69 3.34 -18.17
N LEU A 22 -6.37 2.94 -16.94
CA LEU A 22 -5.01 3.07 -16.40
C LEU A 22 -3.98 2.31 -17.23
N ARG A 23 -4.25 1.05 -17.57
CA ARG A 23 -3.36 0.24 -18.41
C ARG A 23 -3.09 0.88 -19.78
N LYS A 24 -4.06 1.59 -20.35
CA LYS A 24 -3.89 2.30 -21.64
C LYS A 24 -3.00 3.54 -21.51
N GLU A 25 -2.98 4.19 -20.35
CA GLU A 25 -2.24 5.45 -20.13
C GLU A 25 -0.83 5.24 -19.56
N GLU A 26 -0.60 4.18 -18.79
CA GLU A 26 0.69 3.92 -18.15
C GLU A 26 1.81 3.58 -19.13
N GLY A 27 1.50 3.04 -20.31
CA GLY A 27 2.49 2.60 -21.30
C GLY A 27 3.38 3.68 -21.92
N GLY A 28 3.12 4.96 -21.65
CA GLY A 28 3.92 6.09 -22.16
C GLY A 28 4.05 7.27 -21.20
N ALA A 29 3.61 7.13 -19.94
CA ALA A 29 3.64 8.21 -18.97
C ALA A 29 4.99 8.23 -18.22
N GLN A 30 5.62 9.41 -18.14
CA GLN A 30 6.72 9.62 -17.19
C GLN A 30 6.11 10.07 -15.85
N GLY A 31 6.22 9.23 -14.82
CA GLY A 31 5.56 9.42 -13.53
C GLY A 31 4.19 8.73 -13.45
N TYR A 32 3.36 9.09 -12.48
CA TYR A 32 2.03 8.50 -12.34
C TYR A 32 1.10 8.97 -13.47
N ALA A 33 0.31 8.03 -14.01
CA ALA A 33 -0.84 8.40 -14.83
C ALA A 33 -1.70 9.40 -14.05
N LYS A 34 -2.21 10.47 -14.70
CA LYS A 34 -2.95 11.56 -14.02
C LYS A 34 -4.17 11.07 -13.22
N ARG A 35 -4.69 9.89 -13.59
CA ARG A 35 -5.81 9.22 -12.94
C ARG A 35 -5.44 8.44 -11.68
N LEU A 36 -4.17 8.14 -11.45
CA LEU A 36 -3.72 7.40 -10.27
C LEU A 36 -3.23 8.41 -9.23
N CYS A 37 -3.68 8.27 -8.00
CA CYS A 37 -3.21 9.10 -6.91
C CYS A 37 -2.82 8.31 -5.71
N HIS A 38 -1.73 8.79 -5.11
CA HIS A 38 -1.28 8.36 -3.81
C HIS A 38 -2.26 8.85 -2.74
N GLY A 39 -2.47 8.04 -1.72
CA GLY A 39 -3.32 8.42 -0.60
C GLY A 39 -3.27 7.42 0.54
N GLU A 40 -4.20 7.63 1.46
CA GLU A 40 -4.33 6.91 2.72
C GLU A 40 -4.27 5.39 2.55
N ILE A 41 -3.42 4.76 3.37
CA ILE A 41 -3.22 3.31 3.35
C ILE A 41 -4.50 2.58 3.77
N GLY A 42 -4.94 1.65 2.94
CA GLY A 42 -6.17 0.88 3.15
C GLY A 42 -7.40 1.47 2.48
N GLN A 43 -7.27 2.60 1.79
CA GLN A 43 -8.34 3.20 0.97
C GLN A 43 -8.08 3.08 -0.54
N GLY A 44 -6.96 2.50 -0.97
CA GLY A 44 -6.63 2.34 -2.37
C GLY A 44 -6.90 0.95 -2.92
N LEU A 45 -6.15 0.60 -3.97
CA LEU A 45 -6.31 -0.62 -4.75
C LEU A 45 -5.48 -1.79 -4.21
N ASN A 46 -4.59 -1.55 -3.24
CA ASN A 46 -3.75 -2.61 -2.69
C ASN A 46 -4.58 -3.61 -1.87
N ASP A 47 -4.50 -4.88 -2.24
CA ASP A 47 -5.01 -5.98 -1.42
C ASP A 47 -4.01 -6.31 -0.31
N TYR A 48 -4.14 -5.60 0.81
CA TYR A 48 -3.28 -5.78 1.98
C TYR A 48 -3.44 -7.17 2.62
N ASP A 49 -4.59 -7.81 2.50
CA ASP A 49 -4.79 -9.16 3.05
C ASP A 49 -3.98 -10.18 2.24
N ALA A 50 -4.01 -10.09 0.90
CA ALA A 50 -3.17 -10.92 0.04
C ALA A 50 -1.67 -10.65 0.27
N ILE A 51 -1.26 -9.38 0.31
CA ILE A 51 0.14 -8.99 0.56
C ILE A 51 0.62 -9.55 1.91
N PHE A 52 -0.16 -9.35 2.98
CA PHE A 52 0.24 -9.76 4.33
C PHE A 52 0.25 -11.28 4.47
N THR A 53 -0.66 -11.99 3.79
CA THR A 53 -0.62 -13.45 3.68
C THR A 53 0.71 -13.90 3.06
N ILE A 54 1.09 -13.35 1.91
CA ILE A 54 2.34 -13.71 1.22
C ILE A 54 3.56 -13.40 2.10
N LEU A 55 3.61 -12.22 2.71
CA LEU A 55 4.70 -11.83 3.62
C LEU A 55 4.84 -12.82 4.78
N LYS A 56 3.71 -13.20 5.38
CA LYS A 56 3.68 -14.17 6.48
C LYS A 56 4.14 -15.56 6.03
N GLU A 57 3.64 -16.04 4.88
CA GLU A 57 4.02 -17.34 4.29
C GLU A 57 5.52 -17.44 4.02
N VAL A 58 6.14 -16.35 3.59
CA VAL A 58 7.59 -16.32 3.37
C VAL A 58 8.39 -16.03 4.64
N GLY A 59 7.76 -15.98 5.82
CA GLY A 59 8.45 -15.79 7.10
C GLY A 59 8.97 -14.38 7.35
N PHE A 60 8.38 -13.36 6.71
CA PHE A 60 8.72 -11.97 6.98
C PHE A 60 8.39 -11.59 8.42
N ASN A 61 9.32 -10.94 9.11
CA ASN A 61 9.19 -10.54 10.53
C ASN A 61 9.92 -9.23 10.85
N ASN A 62 10.02 -8.33 9.87
CA ASN A 62 10.88 -7.14 9.95
C ASN A 62 10.09 -5.85 9.65
N TRP A 63 10.78 -4.72 9.49
CA TRP A 63 10.17 -3.39 9.43
C TRP A 63 9.22 -3.17 8.26
N ILE A 64 8.05 -2.62 8.59
CA ILE A 64 7.12 -1.99 7.65
C ILE A 64 7.26 -0.47 7.82
N SER A 65 7.86 0.19 6.82
CA SER A 65 8.00 1.66 6.77
C SER A 65 6.79 2.26 6.07
N ILE A 66 6.28 3.39 6.57
CA ILE A 66 5.15 4.09 5.95
C ILE A 66 5.69 5.14 4.98
N GLU A 67 5.23 5.08 3.73
CA GLU A 67 5.47 6.07 2.69
C GLU A 67 4.16 6.73 2.30
N ASP A 68 3.53 7.44 3.24
CA ASP A 68 2.24 8.12 3.10
C ASP A 68 2.25 9.41 3.95
N GLY A 69 1.18 10.21 3.89
CA GLY A 69 1.03 11.48 4.62
C GLY A 69 1.08 12.71 3.72
N ILE A 70 0.72 12.56 2.44
CA ILE A 70 0.69 13.66 1.47
C ILE A 70 -0.31 14.74 1.92
N ASP A 71 -1.43 14.33 2.52
CA ASP A 71 -2.49 15.24 3.00
C ASP A 71 -2.31 15.64 4.48
N GLY A 72 -1.17 15.31 5.09
CA GLY A 72 -0.79 15.72 6.44
C GLY A 72 -0.90 14.64 7.52
N MET A 73 -0.70 15.05 8.78
CA MET A 73 -0.54 14.13 9.92
C MET A 73 -1.81 13.32 10.25
N ASP A 74 -2.99 13.89 10.04
CA ASP A 74 -4.26 13.19 10.31
C ASP A 74 -4.43 11.98 9.37
N GLN A 75 -4.01 12.11 8.11
CA GLN A 75 -3.98 10.98 7.16
C GLN A 75 -2.96 9.95 7.61
N LEU A 76 -1.75 10.38 7.99
CA LEU A 76 -0.70 9.49 8.46
C LEU A 76 -1.16 8.69 9.69
N GLU A 77 -1.87 9.31 10.63
CA GLU A 77 -2.41 8.63 11.82
C GLU A 77 -3.39 7.51 11.43
N ARG A 78 -4.29 7.75 10.48
CA ARG A 78 -5.23 6.72 10.00
C ARG A 78 -4.52 5.58 9.28
N SER A 79 -3.51 5.88 8.47
CA SER A 79 -2.65 4.88 7.81
C SER A 79 -1.88 4.02 8.81
N VAL A 80 -1.34 4.64 9.87
CA VAL A 80 -0.72 3.91 11.00
C VAL A 80 -1.75 3.00 11.68
N ALA A 81 -2.94 3.51 11.97
CA ALA A 81 -3.99 2.73 12.64
C ALA A 81 -4.41 1.50 11.81
N PHE A 82 -4.58 1.67 10.49
CA PHE A 82 -4.87 0.58 9.56
C PHE A 82 -3.77 -0.49 9.59
N LEU A 83 -2.51 -0.09 9.43
CA LEU A 83 -1.38 -1.03 9.41
C LEU A 83 -1.22 -1.76 10.75
N ARG A 84 -1.37 -1.07 11.88
CA ARG A 84 -1.32 -1.71 13.21
C ARG A 84 -2.39 -2.79 13.36
N LYS A 85 -3.62 -2.53 12.88
CA LYS A 85 -4.70 -3.52 12.89
C LYS A 85 -4.35 -4.74 12.03
N LYS A 86 -3.82 -4.53 10.83
CA LYS A 86 -3.40 -5.64 9.94
C LYS A 86 -2.21 -6.41 10.53
N ILE A 87 -1.23 -5.75 11.12
CA ILE A 87 -0.11 -6.42 11.79
C ILE A 87 -0.63 -7.33 12.91
N ALA A 88 -1.52 -6.83 13.78
CA ALA A 88 -2.10 -7.64 14.84
C ALA A 88 -2.90 -8.86 14.33
N GLN A 89 -3.50 -8.76 13.14
CA GLN A 89 -4.22 -9.87 12.50
C GLN A 89 -3.28 -10.97 11.97
N TYR A 90 -2.13 -10.62 11.39
CA TYR A 90 -1.24 -11.55 10.68
C TYR A 90 0.00 -11.99 11.48
N TRP A 91 0.40 -11.17 12.45
CA TRP A 91 1.45 -11.45 13.43
C TRP A 91 0.90 -11.25 14.85
N PRO A 92 -0.04 -12.09 15.29
CA PRO A 92 -0.47 -12.10 16.69
C PRO A 92 0.71 -12.48 17.60
N GLU A 93 0.70 -11.95 18.83
CA GLU A 93 1.67 -12.30 19.88
C GLU A 93 1.70 -13.80 20.20
#